data_AF-A0A0S8DLM3-F1
#
_entry.id   AF-A0A0S8DLM3-F1
#
_cell.length_a   1.000
_cell.length_b   1.000
_cell.length_c   1.000
_cell.angle_alpha   90.00
_cell.angle_beta   90.00
_cell.angle_gamma   90.00
#
_symmetry.space_group_name_H-M   'P 1'
#
loop_
_entity.id
_entity.type
_entity.pdbx_description
1 polymer ?
#
loop_
_entity_poly.entity_id
_entity_poly.type
_entity_poly.pdbx_seq_one_letter_code
_entity_poly.pdbx_strand_id
1 'polypeptide(L)'
;MSNTSNQFPGHHQRRLQRMQDNPLFGTAGAGLDQDALNRAAEQDRREVDEFMSALRQLVQEAVDLPTEVDSETVVNLKERLEKSYSRCVSLAGEQRPVLRAIENLIGQMAAALRKAAGDDPVAQQHLDDEEVARQRFIELHSYPIVADIMRSDSAILPEELLATLLSEDAAALEAALCLFTTAQLVGLSAQARTLLESLAKQGHNLADAWGKLGLIEGALLNSPQDSPPS
;
A
#
# COMPACT_ATOMS: atom_id res chain seq x y z
N MET A 1 33.94 0.90 3.58
CA MET A 1 32.78 1.25 4.41
C MET A 1 31.61 0.50 3.82
N SER A 2 31.16 -0.56 4.50
CA SER A 2 30.14 -1.45 3.96
C SER A 2 28.80 -0.71 3.95
N ASN A 3 28.24 -0.54 2.75
CA ASN A 3 26.88 -0.09 2.50
C ASN A 3 25.93 -0.98 3.32
N THR A 4 25.45 -0.50 4.46
CA THR A 4 24.31 -1.12 5.14
C THR A 4 23.12 -0.94 4.21
N SER A 5 22.81 -1.97 3.42
CA SER A 5 21.49 -2.14 2.83
C SER A 5 20.49 -2.00 3.98
N ASN A 6 19.75 -0.89 4.00
CA ASN A 6 18.67 -0.72 4.97
C ASN A 6 17.70 -1.87 4.72
N GLN A 7 17.60 -2.81 5.67
CA GLN A 7 16.75 -4.00 5.56
C GLN A 7 15.27 -3.62 5.42
N PHE A 8 14.91 -2.40 5.78
CA PHE A 8 13.57 -1.84 5.71
C PHE A 8 13.60 -0.47 5.03
N PRO A 9 13.76 -0.42 3.69
CA PRO A 9 13.71 0.83 2.93
C PRO A 9 12.31 1.45 3.01
N GLY A 10 12.20 2.77 2.98
CA GLY A 10 10.91 3.47 2.86
C GLY A 10 10.47 3.54 1.40
N HIS A 11 9.33 4.16 1.13
CA HIS A 11 8.74 4.12 -0.21
C HIS A 11 9.57 4.85 -1.28
N HIS A 12 10.31 5.92 -0.92
CA HIS A 12 11.19 6.60 -1.87
C HIS A 12 12.35 5.71 -2.25
N GLN A 13 13.00 5.08 -1.26
CA GLN A 13 14.06 4.13 -1.53
C GLN A 13 13.57 2.91 -2.31
N ARG A 14 12.43 2.32 -1.92
CA ARG A 14 11.86 1.14 -2.61
C ARG A 14 11.61 1.42 -4.08
N ARG A 15 11.06 2.59 -4.42
CA ARG A 15 10.89 3.00 -5.83
C ARG A 15 12.22 2.95 -6.58
N LEU A 16 13.26 3.62 -6.08
CA LEU A 16 14.57 3.65 -6.75
C LEU A 16 15.22 2.27 -6.84
N GLN A 17 15.03 1.43 -5.82
CA GLN A 17 15.53 0.04 -5.82
C GLN A 17 14.84 -0.81 -6.90
N ARG A 18 13.52 -0.65 -7.12
CA ARG A 18 12.81 -1.33 -8.20
C ARG A 18 13.32 -0.91 -9.58
N MET A 19 13.69 0.35 -9.73
CA MET A 19 14.19 0.93 -10.97
C MET A 19 15.63 0.52 -11.30
N GLN A 20 16.45 0.27 -10.28
CA GLN A 20 17.88 0.03 -10.43
C GLN A 20 18.13 -1.20 -11.33
N ASP A 21 18.88 -0.97 -12.42
CA ASP A 21 19.26 -1.99 -13.40
C ASP A 21 18.07 -2.80 -13.98
N ASN A 22 16.87 -2.21 -13.98
CA ASN A 22 15.65 -2.88 -14.40
C ASN A 22 15.17 -2.40 -15.78
N PRO A 23 15.23 -3.25 -16.82
CA PRO A 23 14.83 -2.88 -18.19
C PRO A 23 13.36 -2.46 -18.31
N LEU A 24 12.49 -2.86 -17.37
CA LEU A 24 11.08 -2.45 -17.36
C LEU A 24 10.91 -0.94 -17.25
N PHE A 25 11.88 -0.24 -16.66
CA PHE A 25 11.88 1.21 -16.50
C PHE A 25 12.60 1.96 -17.64
N GLY A 26 13.07 1.24 -18.67
CA GLY A 26 13.78 1.83 -19.80
C GLY A 26 14.97 2.68 -19.35
N THR A 27 15.06 3.92 -19.84
CA THR A 27 16.14 4.86 -19.47
C THR A 27 15.95 5.49 -18.09
N ALA A 28 14.77 5.40 -17.48
CA ALA A 28 14.52 6.00 -16.17
C ALA A 28 15.30 5.30 -15.04
N GLY A 29 15.58 4.00 -15.20
CA GLY A 29 16.44 3.24 -14.28
C GLY A 29 17.94 3.40 -14.57
N ALA A 30 18.31 3.96 -15.72
CA ALA A 30 19.71 4.10 -16.13
C ALA A 30 20.36 5.28 -15.40
N GLY A 31 21.46 5.03 -14.70
CA GLY A 31 22.24 6.08 -14.03
C GLY A 31 21.73 6.46 -12.63
N LEU A 32 20.90 5.63 -12.00
CA LEU A 32 20.64 5.74 -10.57
C LEU A 32 21.93 5.45 -9.79
N ASP A 33 22.50 6.50 -9.21
CA ASP A 33 23.72 6.41 -8.42
C ASP A 33 23.41 6.22 -6.92
N GLN A 34 24.47 5.93 -6.17
CA GLN A 34 24.38 5.76 -4.72
C GLN A 34 23.90 7.04 -4.03
N ASP A 35 24.19 8.22 -4.60
CA ASP A 35 23.78 9.50 -4.01
C ASP A 35 22.27 9.70 -4.12
N ALA A 36 21.63 9.25 -5.20
CA ALA A 36 20.17 9.23 -5.33
C ALA A 36 19.52 8.34 -4.26
N LEU A 37 20.06 7.14 -4.05
CA LEU A 37 19.59 6.22 -3.00
C LEU A 37 19.78 6.81 -1.60
N ASN A 38 20.89 7.51 -1.36
CA ASN A 38 21.16 8.18 -0.08
C ASN A 38 20.19 9.34 0.18
N ARG A 39 19.87 10.13 -0.85
CA ARG A 39 18.88 11.22 -0.75
C ARG A 39 17.48 10.67 -0.48
N ALA A 40 17.07 9.59 -1.15
CA ALA A 40 15.81 8.92 -0.87
C ALA A 40 15.77 8.37 0.57
N ALA A 41 16.88 7.80 1.06
CA ALA A 41 16.98 7.32 2.44
C ALA A 41 16.81 8.43 3.48
N GLU A 42 17.38 9.59 3.20
CA GLU A 42 17.26 10.78 4.03
C GLU A 42 15.80 11.28 4.06
N GLN A 43 15.14 11.31 2.91
CA GLN A 43 13.74 11.69 2.82
C GLN A 43 12.83 10.72 3.58
N ASP A 44 12.99 9.42 3.37
CA ASP A 44 12.23 8.40 4.09
C ASP A 44 12.39 8.53 5.62
N ARG A 45 13.60 8.88 6.10
CA ARG A 45 13.84 9.06 7.55
C ARG A 45 13.12 10.28 8.10
N ARG A 46 13.10 11.39 7.35
CA ARG A 46 12.34 12.59 7.75
C ARG A 46 10.85 12.28 7.83
N GLU A 47 10.33 11.51 6.89
CA GLU A 47 8.93 11.08 6.93
C GLU A 47 8.61 10.22 8.14
N VAL A 48 9.54 9.34 8.58
CA VAL A 48 9.38 8.59 9.83
C VAL A 48 9.29 9.54 11.02
N ASP A 49 10.18 10.54 11.12
CA ASP A 49 10.18 11.48 12.24
C ASP A 49 8.88 12.31 12.30
N GLU A 50 8.43 12.82 11.15
CA GLU A 50 7.17 13.55 11.00
C GLU A 50 5.97 12.68 11.38
N PHE A 51 5.92 11.46 10.85
CA PHE A 51 4.87 10.50 11.17
C PHE A 51 4.83 10.17 12.66
N MET A 52 5.97 9.88 13.28
CA MET A 52 6.02 9.53 14.70
C MET A 52 5.59 10.70 15.59
N SER A 53 5.85 11.94 15.18
CA SER A 53 5.34 13.12 15.86
C SER A 53 3.82 13.22 15.77
N ALA A 54 3.25 13.05 14.57
CA ALA A 54 1.81 13.08 14.36
C ALA A 54 1.09 11.91 15.07
N LEU A 55 1.67 10.71 15.04
CA LEU A 55 1.11 9.53 15.70
C LEU A 55 1.07 9.71 17.23
N ARG A 56 2.10 10.31 17.83
CA ARG A 56 2.08 10.60 19.28
C ARG A 56 0.94 11.55 19.65
N GLN A 57 0.69 12.58 18.84
CA GLN A 57 -0.45 13.49 19.07
C GLN A 57 -1.77 12.74 18.96
N LEU A 58 -1.94 11.92 17.93
CA LEU A 58 -3.13 11.12 17.71
C LEU A 58 -3.41 10.12 18.85
N VAL A 59 -2.37 9.45 19.35
CA VAL A 59 -2.47 8.54 20.49
C VAL A 59 -2.81 9.30 21.76
N GLN A 60 -2.22 10.49 21.97
CA GLN A 60 -2.53 11.33 23.13
C GLN A 60 -4.00 11.76 23.11
N GLU A 61 -4.52 12.18 21.95
CA GLU A 61 -5.95 12.47 21.78
C GLU A 61 -6.84 11.28 22.17
N ALA A 62 -6.45 10.05 21.81
CA ALA A 62 -7.20 8.84 22.16
C ALA A 62 -7.17 8.52 23.66
N VAL A 63 -6.03 8.77 24.32
CA VAL A 63 -5.87 8.57 25.76
C VAL A 63 -6.64 9.61 26.56
N ASP A 64 -6.71 10.84 26.07
CA ASP A 64 -7.37 11.97 26.74
C ASP A 64 -8.89 12.01 26.48
N LEU A 65 -9.44 11.01 25.77
CA LEU A 65 -10.89 10.92 25.56
C LEU A 65 -11.62 10.81 26.92
N PRO A 66 -12.62 11.67 27.17
CA PRO A 66 -13.40 11.59 28.39
C PRO A 66 -14.28 10.33 28.40
N THR A 67 -14.68 9.88 29.60
CA THR A 67 -15.56 8.73 29.78
C THR A 67 -16.91 8.88 29.07
N GLU A 68 -17.42 10.11 28.99
CA GLU A 68 -18.62 10.47 28.26
C GLU A 68 -18.21 11.23 27.00
N VAL A 69 -18.01 10.48 25.91
CA VAL A 69 -17.69 11.03 24.59
C VAL A 69 -18.72 10.55 23.58
N ASP A 70 -19.06 11.42 22.63
CA ASP A 70 -19.93 11.07 21.53
C ASP A 70 -19.28 10.06 20.58
N SER A 71 -20.08 9.13 20.06
CA SER A 71 -19.63 8.05 19.17
C SER A 71 -18.96 8.56 17.89
N GLU A 72 -19.39 9.70 17.34
CA GLU A 72 -18.80 10.30 16.14
C GLU A 72 -17.32 10.67 16.36
N THR A 73 -16.98 11.15 17.56
CA THR A 73 -15.60 11.47 17.91
C THR A 73 -14.72 10.22 17.93
N VAL A 74 -15.24 9.12 18.48
CA VAL A 74 -14.54 7.83 18.54
C VAL A 74 -14.37 7.26 17.12
N VAL A 75 -15.40 7.35 16.28
CA VAL A 75 -15.34 6.92 14.87
C VAL A 75 -14.30 7.73 14.10
N ASN A 76 -14.31 9.05 14.20
CA ASN A 76 -13.34 9.91 13.50
C ASN A 76 -11.89 9.59 13.91
N LEU A 77 -11.66 9.37 15.21
CA LEU A 77 -10.34 9.06 15.72
C LEU A 77 -9.87 7.66 15.26
N LYS A 78 -10.77 6.69 15.22
CA LYS A 78 -10.51 5.36 14.64
C LYS A 78 -10.13 5.46 13.14
N GLU A 79 -10.86 6.22 12.34
CA GLU A 79 -10.54 6.43 10.92
C GLU A 79 -9.15 7.09 10.72
N ARG A 80 -8.79 8.05 11.58
CA ARG A 80 -7.46 8.68 11.56
C ARG A 80 -6.35 7.70 11.92
N LEU A 81 -6.61 6.76 12.83
CA LEU A 81 -5.69 5.67 13.15
C LEU A 81 -5.54 4.68 12.01
N GLU A 82 -6.62 4.34 11.30
CA GLU A 82 -6.57 3.47 10.10
C GLU A 82 -5.76 4.11 8.96
N LYS A 83 -5.94 5.42 8.73
CA LYS A 83 -5.10 6.18 7.80
C LYS A 83 -3.63 6.18 8.25
N SER A 84 -3.39 6.30 9.55
CA SER A 84 -2.03 6.23 10.11
C SER A 84 -1.41 4.84 9.94
N TYR A 85 -2.20 3.77 10.06
CA TYR A 85 -1.76 2.40 9.79
C TYR A 85 -1.27 2.27 8.34
N SER A 86 -2.09 2.67 7.37
CA SER A 86 -1.72 2.62 5.95
C SER A 86 -0.43 3.39 5.66
N ARG A 87 -0.31 4.62 6.19
CA ARG A 87 0.94 5.41 6.06
C ARG A 87 2.13 4.68 6.69
N CYS A 88 1.98 4.09 7.87
CA CYS A 88 3.05 3.44 8.62
C CYS A 88 3.68 2.27 7.85
N VAL A 89 2.89 1.48 7.12
CA VAL A 89 3.39 0.38 6.27
C VAL A 89 4.44 0.87 5.27
N SER A 90 4.22 2.05 4.71
CA SER A 90 5.08 2.58 3.65
C SER A 90 6.39 3.19 4.16
N LEU A 91 6.56 3.36 5.46
CA LEU A 91 7.72 4.05 6.04
C LEU A 91 8.98 3.19 6.11
N ALA A 92 10.14 3.84 6.18
CA ALA A 92 11.41 3.17 6.43
C ALA A 92 11.53 2.65 7.87
N GLY A 93 12.38 1.65 8.07
CA GLY A 93 12.68 1.06 9.38
C GLY A 93 11.72 -0.06 9.79
N GLU A 94 12.02 -0.71 10.91
CA GLU A 94 11.20 -1.81 11.41
C GLU A 94 9.91 -1.28 12.07
N GLN A 95 8.85 -1.15 11.27
CA GLN A 95 7.58 -0.56 11.73
C GLN A 95 6.61 -1.57 12.37
N ARG A 96 6.96 -2.87 12.39
CA ARG A 96 6.08 -3.93 12.94
C ARG A 96 5.58 -3.65 14.37
N PRO A 97 6.40 -3.16 15.32
CA PRO A 97 5.90 -2.82 16.65
C PRO A 97 4.90 -1.67 16.65
N VAL A 98 5.12 -0.66 15.79
CA VAL A 98 4.24 0.51 15.66
C VAL A 98 2.90 0.12 15.03
N LEU A 99 2.93 -0.66 13.95
CA LEU A 99 1.73 -1.20 13.30
C LEU A 99 0.85 -1.98 14.28
N ARG A 100 1.44 -2.89 15.07
CA ARG A 100 0.70 -3.65 16.10
C ARG A 100 0.08 -2.74 17.16
N ALA A 101 0.78 -1.68 17.57
CA ALA A 101 0.25 -0.73 18.54
C ALA A 101 -0.97 0.03 18.00
N ILE A 102 -0.89 0.49 16.73
CA ILE A 102 -2.01 1.14 16.04
C ILE A 102 -3.20 0.18 15.92
N GLU A 103 -2.94 -1.04 15.47
CA GLU A 103 -3.95 -2.09 15.28
C GLU A 103 -4.66 -2.44 16.60
N ASN A 104 -3.91 -2.56 17.69
CA ASN A 104 -4.46 -2.77 19.03
C ASN A 104 -5.33 -1.60 19.51
N LEU A 105 -4.96 -0.36 19.18
CA LEU A 105 -5.75 0.82 19.56
C LEU A 105 -7.05 0.87 18.76
N ILE A 106 -6.99 0.64 17.45
CA ILE A 106 -8.18 0.53 16.58
C ILE A 106 -9.14 -0.55 17.12
N GLY A 107 -8.62 -1.72 17.48
CA GLY A 107 -9.42 -2.81 18.04
C GLY A 107 -10.10 -2.46 19.36
N GLN A 108 -9.40 -1.73 20.25
CA GLN A 108 -9.99 -1.24 21.50
C GLN A 108 -11.13 -0.24 21.25
N MET A 109 -10.97 0.65 20.27
CA MET A 109 -12.00 1.63 19.91
C MET A 109 -13.21 0.95 19.28
N ALA A 110 -13.00 -0.03 18.39
CA ALA A 110 -14.08 -0.84 17.82
C ALA A 110 -14.86 -1.60 18.91
N ALA A 111 -14.16 -2.15 19.91
CA ALA A 111 -14.80 -2.81 21.05
C ALA A 111 -15.64 -1.83 21.90
N ALA A 112 -15.17 -0.60 22.10
CA ALA A 112 -15.91 0.44 22.80
C ALA A 112 -17.18 0.85 22.03
N LEU A 113 -17.08 1.04 20.71
CA LEU A 113 -18.23 1.32 19.84
C LEU A 113 -19.26 0.18 19.87
N ARG A 114 -18.79 -1.07 19.80
CA ARG A 114 -19.67 -2.25 19.91
C ARG A 114 -20.40 -2.33 21.25
N LYS A 115 -19.73 -1.96 22.34
CA LYS A 115 -20.37 -1.86 23.66
C LYS A 115 -21.40 -0.74 23.71
N ALA A 116 -21.12 0.41 23.11
CA ALA A 116 -22.04 1.55 23.06
C ALA A 116 -23.28 1.28 22.19
N ALA A 117 -23.15 0.48 21.13
CA ALA A 117 -24.26 0.06 20.28
C ALA A 117 -25.28 -0.83 21.00
N GLY A 118 -24.90 -1.51 22.10
CA GLY A 118 -25.79 -2.37 22.87
C GLY A 118 -26.41 -3.48 22.02
N ASP A 119 -27.74 -3.67 22.14
CA ASP A 119 -28.48 -4.72 21.43
C ASP A 119 -29.10 -4.25 20.10
N ASP A 120 -28.69 -3.08 19.55
CA ASP A 120 -29.17 -2.63 18.24
C ASP A 120 -28.63 -3.56 17.14
N PRO A 121 -29.48 -4.39 16.50
CA PRO A 121 -29.02 -5.39 15.54
C PRO A 121 -28.46 -4.76 14.26
N VAL A 122 -28.92 -3.56 13.87
CA VAL A 122 -28.43 -2.86 12.68
C VAL A 122 -27.03 -2.33 12.97
N ALA A 123 -26.83 -1.68 14.12
CA ALA A 123 -25.52 -1.18 14.54
C ALA A 123 -24.50 -2.32 14.71
N GLN A 124 -24.90 -3.46 15.28
CA GLN A 124 -24.04 -4.65 15.41
C GLN A 124 -23.62 -5.20 14.05
N GLN A 125 -24.55 -5.33 13.10
CA GLN A 125 -24.22 -5.80 11.75
C GLN A 125 -23.23 -4.85 11.04
N HIS A 126 -23.42 -3.54 11.16
CA HIS A 126 -22.48 -2.56 10.59
C HIS A 126 -21.07 -2.71 11.14
N LEU A 127 -20.93 -2.93 12.45
CA LEU A 127 -19.63 -3.14 13.11
C LEU A 127 -18.99 -4.47 12.72
N ASP A 128 -19.79 -5.50 12.43
CA ASP A 128 -19.30 -6.79 11.93
C ASP A 128 -18.79 -6.67 10.48
N ASP A 129 -19.53 -5.97 9.62
CA ASP A 129 -19.11 -5.69 8.24
C ASP A 129 -17.83 -4.85 8.20
N GLU A 130 -17.74 -3.84 9.08
CA GLU A 130 -16.56 -2.99 9.25
C GLU A 130 -15.34 -3.80 9.72
N GLU A 131 -15.53 -4.73 10.65
CA GLU A 131 -14.45 -5.60 11.13
C GLU A 131 -13.90 -6.51 10.02
N VAL A 132 -14.78 -7.08 9.20
CA VAL A 132 -14.37 -7.88 8.03
C VAL A 132 -13.63 -7.00 7.02
N ALA A 133 -14.12 -5.79 6.74
CA ALA A 133 -13.46 -4.84 5.85
C ALA A 133 -12.07 -4.45 6.38
N ARG A 134 -11.94 -4.22 7.70
CA ARG A 134 -10.69 -3.88 8.36
C ARG A 134 -9.66 -5.00 8.27
N GLN A 135 -10.06 -6.25 8.48
CA GLN A 135 -9.16 -7.39 8.36
C GLN A 135 -8.60 -7.52 6.93
N ARG A 136 -9.45 -7.35 5.93
CA ARG A 136 -9.04 -7.33 4.51
C ARG A 136 -8.11 -6.15 4.21
N PHE A 137 -8.44 -4.97 4.74
CA PHE A 137 -7.60 -3.78 4.61
C PHE A 137 -6.19 -4.02 5.15
N ILE A 138 -6.07 -4.61 6.34
CA ILE A 138 -4.79 -4.93 6.99
C ILE A 138 -4.01 -5.97 6.19
N GLU A 139 -4.68 -7.04 5.74
CA GLU A 139 -4.06 -8.08 4.91
C GLU A 139 -3.50 -7.48 3.62
N LEU A 140 -4.29 -6.65 2.92
CA LEU A 140 -3.87 -6.01 1.69
C LEU A 140 -2.71 -5.03 1.92
N HIS A 141 -2.80 -4.21 2.98
CA HIS A 141 -1.73 -3.29 3.36
C HIS A 141 -0.51 -3.98 3.98
N SER A 142 -0.51 -5.30 4.18
CA SER A 142 0.72 -5.99 4.59
C SER A 142 1.77 -6.02 3.45
N TYR A 143 1.33 -5.81 2.21
CA TYR A 143 2.20 -5.69 1.04
C TYR A 143 2.65 -4.23 0.86
N PRO A 144 3.97 -3.93 0.89
CA PRO A 144 4.47 -2.56 0.75
C PRO A 144 4.02 -1.88 -0.54
N ILE A 145 3.91 -2.62 -1.65
CA ILE A 145 3.44 -2.05 -2.92
C ILE A 145 2.00 -1.53 -2.86
N VAL A 146 1.11 -2.23 -2.17
CA VAL A 146 -0.28 -1.79 -1.98
C VAL A 146 -0.29 -0.46 -1.25
N ALA A 147 0.41 -0.40 -0.11
CA ALA A 147 0.51 0.82 0.67
C ALA A 147 1.14 1.96 -0.15
N ASP A 148 2.20 1.68 -0.92
CA ASP A 148 2.87 2.66 -1.79
C ASP A 148 1.90 3.24 -2.84
N ILE A 149 1.08 2.40 -3.48
CA ILE A 149 0.10 2.85 -4.51
C ILE A 149 -1.05 3.65 -3.88
N MET A 150 -1.53 3.26 -2.70
CA MET A 150 -2.69 3.89 -2.06
C MET A 150 -2.39 5.25 -1.43
N ARG A 151 -1.12 5.63 -1.32
CA ARG A 151 -0.74 6.96 -0.83
C ARG A 151 -1.16 8.06 -1.80
N SER A 152 -1.75 9.12 -1.25
CA SER A 152 -2.07 10.33 -2.01
C SER A 152 -0.83 11.04 -2.56
N ASP A 153 0.31 10.89 -1.88
CA ASP A 153 1.62 11.43 -2.22
C ASP A 153 2.59 10.32 -2.64
N SER A 154 2.08 9.25 -3.27
CA SER A 154 2.90 8.11 -3.71
C SER A 154 4.14 8.58 -4.47
N ALA A 155 5.30 7.99 -4.14
CA ALA A 155 6.51 8.22 -4.92
C ALA A 155 6.44 7.57 -6.30
N ILE A 156 5.61 6.53 -6.48
CA ILE A 156 5.47 5.80 -7.75
C ILE A 156 4.75 6.71 -8.72
N LEU A 157 5.43 7.10 -9.80
CA LEU A 157 4.83 7.95 -10.81
C LEU A 157 3.84 7.15 -11.68
N PRO A 158 2.79 7.77 -12.24
CA PRO A 158 1.82 7.08 -13.09
C PRO A 158 2.45 6.30 -14.25
N GLU A 159 3.48 6.86 -14.88
CA GLU A 159 4.23 6.24 -15.97
C GLU A 159 5.11 5.07 -15.52
N GLU A 160 5.44 4.99 -14.23
CA GLU A 160 6.26 3.94 -13.63
C GLU A 160 5.43 2.81 -13.02
N LEU A 161 4.12 3.01 -12.86
CA LEU A 161 3.23 2.09 -12.16
C LEU A 161 3.30 0.68 -12.75
N LEU A 162 3.24 0.56 -14.08
CA LEU A 162 3.29 -0.73 -14.75
C LEU A 162 4.61 -1.47 -14.51
N ALA A 163 5.73 -0.78 -14.72
CA ALA A 163 7.06 -1.34 -14.50
C ALA A 163 7.25 -1.75 -13.03
N THR A 164 6.71 -0.94 -12.12
CA THR A 164 6.69 -1.21 -10.69
C THR A 164 5.90 -2.49 -10.38
N LEU A 165 4.66 -2.61 -10.85
CA LEU A 165 3.83 -3.81 -10.67
C LEU A 165 4.51 -5.08 -11.21
N LEU A 166 5.11 -5.00 -12.41
CA LEU A 166 5.84 -6.12 -13.01
C LEU A 166 7.18 -6.45 -12.31
N SER A 167 7.64 -5.61 -11.38
CA SER A 167 8.86 -5.82 -10.60
C SER A 167 8.60 -6.49 -9.25
N GLU A 168 7.36 -6.51 -8.78
CA GLU A 168 6.96 -7.16 -7.52
C GLU A 168 6.94 -8.69 -7.64
N ASP A 169 6.94 -9.40 -6.52
CA ASP A 169 6.64 -10.84 -6.54
C ASP A 169 5.17 -11.12 -6.89
N ALA A 170 4.85 -12.38 -7.19
CA ALA A 170 3.52 -12.76 -7.64
C ALA A 170 2.41 -12.45 -6.62
N ALA A 171 2.66 -12.70 -5.33
CA ALA A 171 1.66 -12.48 -4.28
C ALA A 171 1.41 -10.98 -4.06
N ALA A 172 2.48 -10.19 -4.04
CA ALA A 172 2.40 -8.73 -3.95
C ALA A 172 1.71 -8.10 -5.17
N LEU A 173 1.96 -8.63 -6.37
CA LEU A 173 1.26 -8.22 -7.59
C LEU A 173 -0.23 -8.55 -7.50
N GLU A 174 -0.60 -9.79 -7.18
CA GLU A 174 -2.01 -10.20 -7.06
C GLU A 174 -2.77 -9.33 -6.05
N ALA A 175 -2.15 -9.05 -4.90
CA ALA A 175 -2.69 -8.11 -3.92
C ALA A 175 -2.89 -6.71 -4.53
N ALA A 176 -1.88 -6.15 -5.20
CA ALA A 176 -2.01 -4.85 -5.84
C ALA A 176 -3.10 -4.82 -6.94
N LEU A 177 -3.31 -5.92 -7.66
CA LEU A 177 -4.34 -5.98 -8.72
C LEU A 177 -5.77 -5.82 -8.17
N CYS A 178 -6.02 -6.13 -6.90
CA CYS A 178 -7.31 -5.87 -6.24
C CYS A 178 -7.68 -4.38 -6.15
N LEU A 179 -6.72 -3.47 -6.34
CA LEU A 179 -6.94 -2.01 -6.31
C LEU A 179 -7.50 -1.46 -7.63
N PHE A 180 -7.47 -2.25 -8.71
CA PHE A 180 -7.80 -1.77 -10.05
C PHE A 180 -9.17 -2.24 -10.51
N THR A 181 -9.86 -1.36 -11.20
CA THR A 181 -11.10 -1.68 -11.92
C THR A 181 -10.82 -2.52 -13.16
N THR A 182 -11.84 -3.21 -13.68
CA THR A 182 -11.76 -3.97 -14.93
C THR A 182 -11.19 -3.13 -16.09
N ALA A 183 -11.64 -1.88 -16.24
CA ALA A 183 -11.16 -0.97 -17.28
C ALA A 183 -9.65 -0.65 -17.13
N GLN A 184 -9.18 -0.46 -15.90
CA GLN A 184 -7.76 -0.23 -15.63
C GLN A 184 -6.93 -1.51 -15.89
N LEU A 185 -7.45 -2.69 -15.54
CA LEU A 185 -6.78 -3.98 -15.81
C LEU A 185 -6.63 -4.25 -17.31
N VAL A 186 -7.64 -3.93 -18.13
CA VAL A 186 -7.54 -3.99 -19.60
C VAL A 186 -6.39 -3.10 -20.09
N GLY A 187 -6.33 -1.86 -19.58
CA GLY A 187 -5.26 -0.92 -19.91
C GLY A 187 -3.87 -1.44 -19.51
N LEU A 188 -3.74 -1.96 -18.29
CA LEU A 188 -2.48 -2.51 -17.77
C LEU A 188 -2.01 -3.72 -18.57
N SER A 189 -2.90 -4.65 -18.90
CA SER A 189 -2.59 -5.84 -19.70
C SER A 189 -2.06 -5.46 -21.09
N ALA A 190 -2.74 -4.55 -21.80
CA ALA A 190 -2.33 -4.10 -23.12
C ALA A 190 -0.96 -3.37 -23.10
N GLN A 191 -0.74 -2.52 -22.09
CA GLN A 191 0.52 -1.81 -21.92
C GLN A 191 1.66 -2.77 -21.55
N ALA A 192 1.44 -3.74 -20.65
CA ALA A 192 2.41 -4.77 -20.29
C ALA A 192 2.86 -5.57 -21.51
N ARG A 193 1.90 -6.06 -22.31
CA ARG A 193 2.21 -6.80 -23.54
C ARG A 193 3.07 -5.97 -24.49
N THR A 194 2.68 -4.73 -24.75
CA THR A 194 3.43 -3.81 -25.63
C THR A 194 4.85 -3.58 -25.12
N LEU A 195 5.01 -3.31 -23.83
CA LEU A 195 6.31 -3.10 -23.19
C LEU A 195 7.21 -4.34 -23.31
N LEU A 196 6.68 -5.51 -22.94
CA LEU A 196 7.45 -6.76 -22.93
C LEU A 196 7.84 -7.23 -24.34
N GLU A 197 6.96 -7.07 -25.33
CA GLU A 197 7.30 -7.34 -26.73
C GLU A 197 8.40 -6.41 -27.25
N SER A 198 8.36 -5.13 -26.88
CA SER A 198 9.39 -4.15 -27.24
C SER A 198 10.74 -4.53 -26.62
N LEU A 199 10.76 -4.87 -25.33
CA LEU A 199 11.97 -5.29 -24.62
C LEU A 199 12.53 -6.61 -25.16
N ALA A 200 11.67 -7.56 -25.52
CA ALA A 200 12.09 -8.80 -26.17
C ALA A 200 12.77 -8.55 -27.52
N LYS A 201 12.26 -7.62 -28.34
CA LYS A 201 12.89 -7.20 -29.61
C LYS A 201 14.24 -6.51 -29.39
N GLN A 202 14.43 -5.87 -28.25
CA GLN A 202 15.71 -5.26 -27.83
C GLN A 202 16.69 -6.30 -27.23
N GLY A 203 16.29 -7.57 -27.14
CA GLY A 203 17.13 -8.68 -26.67
C GLY A 203 17.05 -8.93 -25.16
N HIS A 204 16.13 -8.29 -24.43
CA HIS A 204 15.92 -8.58 -23.01
C HIS A 204 15.09 -9.86 -22.84
N ASN A 205 15.58 -10.78 -22.00
CA ASN A 205 14.84 -11.98 -21.61
C ASN A 205 14.22 -11.77 -20.21
N LEU A 206 12.92 -11.52 -20.17
CA LEU A 206 12.17 -11.20 -18.94
C LEU A 206 11.06 -12.23 -18.68
N ALA A 207 11.42 -13.51 -18.61
CA ALA A 207 10.46 -14.60 -18.44
C ALA A 207 9.53 -14.43 -17.22
N ASP A 208 10.05 -13.92 -16.10
CA ASP A 208 9.27 -13.62 -14.90
C ASP A 208 8.21 -12.53 -15.15
N ALA A 209 8.56 -11.46 -15.86
CA ALA A 209 7.62 -10.39 -16.20
C ALA A 209 6.50 -10.86 -17.15
N TRP A 210 6.81 -11.81 -18.05
CA TRP A 210 5.79 -12.48 -18.86
C TRP A 210 4.83 -13.34 -18.02
N GLY A 211 5.33 -14.02 -17.00
CA GLY A 211 4.49 -14.72 -16.02
C GLY A 211 3.54 -13.76 -15.30
N LYS A 212 4.04 -12.59 -14.89
CA LYS A 212 3.25 -11.54 -14.24
C LYS A 212 2.20 -10.92 -15.15
N LEU A 213 2.46 -10.78 -16.45
CA LEU A 213 1.41 -10.44 -17.43
C LEU A 213 0.28 -11.48 -17.40
N GLY A 214 0.60 -12.77 -17.29
CA GLY A 214 -0.40 -13.82 -17.12
C GLY A 214 -1.27 -13.64 -15.87
N LEU A 215 -0.70 -13.14 -14.76
CA LEU A 215 -1.47 -12.81 -13.54
C LEU A 215 -2.42 -11.63 -13.77
N ILE A 216 -1.96 -10.57 -14.46
CA ILE A 216 -2.80 -9.42 -14.84
C ILE A 216 -3.97 -9.89 -15.72
N GLU A 217 -3.70 -10.74 -16.70
CA GLU A 217 -4.72 -11.31 -17.61
C GLU A 217 -5.68 -12.23 -16.85
N GLY A 218 -5.18 -13.03 -15.90
CA GLY A 218 -6.00 -13.85 -15.02
C GLY A 218 -6.94 -13.02 -14.13
N ALA A 219 -6.45 -11.93 -13.55
CA ALA A 219 -7.26 -11.01 -12.76
C ALA A 219 -8.39 -10.39 -13.59
N LEU A 220 -8.12 -10.05 -14.86
CA LEU A 220 -9.13 -9.55 -15.79
C LEU A 220 -10.23 -10.59 -16.06
N LEU A 221 -9.87 -11.87 -16.24
CA LEU A 221 -10.83 -12.95 -16.47
C LEU A 221 -11.73 -13.20 -15.26
N ASN A 222 -11.19 -13.02 -14.06
CA ASN A 222 -11.90 -13.21 -12.79
C ASN A 222 -12.65 -11.96 -12.30
N SER A 223 -12.48 -10.83 -12.98
CA SER A 223 -13.18 -9.59 -12.64
C SER A 223 -14.67 -9.71 -12.98
N PRO A 224 -15.59 -9.15 -12.17
CA PRO A 224 -17.00 -9.09 -12.51
C PRO A 224 -17.14 -8.40 -13.87
N GLN A 225 -17.78 -9.08 -14.83
CA GLN A 225 -18.09 -8.48 -16.12
C GLN A 225 -19.12 -7.37 -15.86
N ASP A 226 -18.71 -6.11 -16.00
CA ASP A 226 -19.65 -4.99 -16.04
C ASP A 226 -20.64 -5.25 -17.17
N SER A 227 -21.87 -5.65 -16.81
CA SER A 227 -22.96 -5.65 -17.76
C SER A 227 -23.21 -4.19 -18.13
N PRO A 228 -23.31 -3.84 -19.43
CA PRO A 228 -23.64 -2.48 -19.80
C PRO A 228 -25.01 -2.11 -19.19
N PRO A 229 -25.21 -0.86 -18.73
CA PRO A 229 -26.54 -0.43 -18.32
C PRO A 229 -27.48 -0.57 -19.53
N SER A 230 -28.59 -1.28 -19.30
CA SER A 230 -29.68 -1.46 -20.26
C SER A 230 -30.23 -0.14 -20.80
#